data_AF-A0A6B3FB38-F1
#
_entry.id   AF-A0A6B3FB38-F1
#
_cell.length_a   1.000
_cell.length_b   1.000
_cell.length_c   1.000
_cell.angle_alpha   90.00
_cell.angle_beta   90.00
_cell.angle_gamma   90.00
#
_symmetry.space_group_name_H-M   'P 1'
#
loop_
_entity.id
_entity.type
_entity.pdbx_description
1 polymer ?
#
loop_
_entity_poly.entity_id
_entity_poly.type
_entity_poly.pdbx_seq_one_letter_code
_entity_poly.pdbx_strand_id
1 'polypeptide(L)'
;TVLVGTVIVSTSATEEATRPAFNEKLAQLVRAKADAGAHVRLVDMSALTPADLSDALHPNDNGFSKMADAFHAGIRAADQAGWISAPVAVGGPVRSGISGKCLDVNAGSSANGTAAQIWSCNGTGAQVWTARADGTLRALGKCLDALGGGTANGTKAVIWDCNGGANQVWQAYQGGYRNPVSGRCL
;
A
#
# COMPACT_ATOMS: atom_id res chain seq x y z
N THR A 1 -2.94 -10.15 10.32
CA THR A 1 -3.73 -9.16 11.07
C THR A 1 -5.19 -9.37 10.78
N VAL A 2 -6.03 -9.40 11.81
CA VAL A 2 -7.48 -9.59 11.69
C VAL A 2 -8.17 -8.46 12.46
N LEU A 3 -9.10 -7.78 11.80
CA LEU A 3 -9.97 -6.78 12.41
C LEU A 3 -11.37 -7.36 12.49
N VAL A 4 -11.95 -7.34 13.69
CA VAL A 4 -13.25 -7.96 13.97
C VAL A 4 -14.23 -6.87 14.38
N GLY A 5 -15.18 -6.55 13.50
CA GLY A 5 -16.24 -5.58 13.80
C GLY A 5 -17.28 -6.14 14.76
N THR A 6 -17.73 -5.35 15.72
CA THR A 6 -18.95 -5.66 16.48
C THR A 6 -20.17 -5.55 15.58
N VAL A 7 -21.22 -6.32 15.88
CA VAL A 7 -22.51 -6.23 15.18
C VAL A 7 -23.15 -4.87 15.46
N ILE A 8 -23.59 -4.21 14.39
CA ILE A 8 -24.26 -2.90 14.42
C ILE A 8 -25.67 -3.02 15.01
N VAL A 9 -26.24 -1.90 15.45
CA VAL A 9 -27.63 -1.84 15.93
C VAL A 9 -28.63 -2.33 14.88
N SER A 10 -29.77 -2.86 15.35
CA SER A 10 -30.94 -3.23 14.52
C SER A 10 -32.19 -2.51 15.00
N THR A 11 -33.16 -2.24 14.12
CA THR A 11 -34.49 -1.81 14.55
C THR A 11 -35.44 -2.97 14.88
N SER A 12 -35.01 -4.22 14.61
CA SER A 12 -35.73 -5.42 15.02
C SER A 12 -35.53 -5.68 16.51
N ALA A 13 -36.62 -5.69 17.27
CA ALA A 13 -36.59 -5.93 18.72
C ALA A 13 -35.94 -7.28 19.09
N THR A 14 -36.16 -8.32 18.28
CA THR A 14 -35.61 -9.66 18.53
C THR A 14 -34.10 -9.70 18.36
N GLU A 15 -33.58 -9.04 17.33
CA GLU A 15 -32.14 -8.99 17.05
C GLU A 15 -31.43 -8.10 18.06
N GLU A 16 -32.00 -6.92 18.30
CA GLU A 16 -31.44 -5.92 19.22
C GLU A 16 -31.39 -6.44 20.66
N ALA A 17 -32.34 -7.30 21.07
CA ALA A 17 -32.30 -7.98 22.37
C ALA A 17 -31.09 -8.92 22.55
N THR A 18 -30.59 -9.51 21.46
CA THR A 18 -29.48 -10.48 21.49
C THR A 18 -28.11 -9.85 21.21
N ARG A 19 -28.09 -8.72 20.49
CA ARG A 19 -26.88 -8.05 20.02
C ARG A 19 -25.89 -7.69 21.16
N PRO A 20 -26.30 -7.12 22.30
CA PRO A 20 -25.35 -6.79 23.37
C PRO A 20 -24.58 -8.01 23.90
N ALA A 21 -25.29 -9.10 24.18
CA ALA A 21 -24.68 -10.33 24.68
C ALA A 21 -23.76 -10.98 23.65
N PHE A 22 -24.11 -10.89 22.36
CA PHE A 22 -23.24 -11.35 21.28
C PHE A 22 -21.95 -10.52 21.20
N ASN A 23 -22.06 -9.19 21.19
CA ASN A 23 -20.91 -8.29 21.12
C ASN A 23 -20.01 -8.39 22.34
N GLU A 24 -20.56 -8.64 23.53
CA GLU A 24 -19.78 -8.90 24.74
C GLU A 24 -18.93 -10.18 24.59
N LYS A 25 -19.54 -11.29 24.15
CA LYS A 25 -18.81 -12.54 23.88
C LYS A 25 -17.76 -12.37 22.80
N LEU A 26 -18.06 -11.61 21.74
CA LEU A 26 -17.11 -11.30 20.67
C LEU A 26 -15.89 -10.54 21.20
N ALA A 27 -16.11 -9.52 22.04
CA ALA A 27 -15.04 -8.76 22.67
C ALA A 27 -14.17 -9.63 23.57
N GLN A 28 -14.78 -10.54 24.36
CA GLN A 28 -14.05 -11.50 25.19
C GLN A 28 -13.18 -12.45 24.36
N LEU A 29 -13.70 -12.98 23.25
CA LEU A 29 -12.96 -13.87 22.35
C LEU A 29 -11.79 -13.15 21.68
N VAL A 30 -12.02 -11.94 21.16
CA VAL A 30 -10.98 -11.11 20.55
C VAL A 30 -9.88 -10.81 21.56
N ARG A 31 -10.24 -10.44 22.79
CA ARG A 31 -9.28 -10.20 23.88
C ARG A 31 -8.47 -11.45 24.20
N ALA A 32 -9.12 -12.59 24.39
CA ALA A 32 -8.42 -13.85 24.66
C ALA A 32 -7.43 -14.24 23.54
N LYS A 33 -7.78 -13.98 22.27
CA LYS A 33 -6.86 -14.21 21.14
C LYS A 33 -5.69 -13.23 21.13
N ALA A 34 -5.94 -11.96 21.42
CA ALA A 34 -4.89 -10.94 21.54
C ALA A 34 -3.93 -11.25 22.70
N ASP A 35 -4.46 -11.63 23.87
CA ASP A 35 -3.66 -12.02 25.05
C ASP A 35 -2.82 -13.29 24.78
N ALA A 36 -3.28 -14.16 23.88
CA ALA A 36 -2.53 -15.32 23.37
C ALA A 36 -1.51 -14.96 22.26
N GLY A 37 -1.30 -13.68 21.96
CA GLY A 37 -0.31 -13.19 21.01
C GLY A 37 -0.78 -13.09 19.55
N ALA A 38 -2.07 -13.32 19.25
CA ALA A 38 -2.58 -13.15 17.89
C ALA A 38 -2.74 -11.66 17.53
N HIS A 39 -2.39 -11.29 16.29
CA HIS A 39 -2.68 -9.95 15.75
C HIS A 39 -4.17 -9.81 15.37
N VAL A 40 -5.03 -9.80 16.39
CA VAL A 40 -6.49 -9.64 16.29
C VAL A 40 -6.90 -8.42 17.10
N ARG A 41 -7.76 -7.57 16.57
CA ARG A 41 -8.32 -6.41 17.29
C ARG A 41 -9.80 -6.23 16.99
N LEU A 42 -10.53 -5.78 18.02
CA LEU A 42 -11.94 -5.44 17.90
C LEU A 42 -12.07 -4.07 17.27
N VAL A 43 -12.97 -3.94 16.31
CA VAL A 43 -13.41 -2.66 15.75
C VAL A 43 -14.79 -2.38 16.33
N ASP A 44 -14.88 -1.36 17.17
CA ASP A 44 -16.13 -0.98 17.83
C ASP A 44 -17.04 -0.20 16.86
N MET A 45 -18.24 -0.73 16.65
CA MET A 45 -19.28 -0.14 15.81
C MET A 45 -20.38 0.55 16.62
N SER A 46 -20.18 0.76 17.93
CA SER A 46 -21.18 1.35 18.84
C SER A 46 -21.61 2.79 18.49
N ALA A 47 -20.86 3.48 17.62
CA ALA A 47 -21.21 4.81 17.13
C ALA A 47 -22.41 4.83 16.15
N LEU A 48 -22.81 3.67 15.63
CA LEU A 48 -24.01 3.53 14.81
C LEU A 48 -25.26 3.52 15.67
N THR A 49 -26.29 4.22 15.20
CA THR A 49 -27.59 4.37 15.83
C THR A 49 -28.68 3.94 14.83
N PRO A 50 -29.93 3.71 15.27
CA PRO A 50 -31.04 3.40 14.36
C PRO A 50 -31.24 4.43 13.23
N ALA A 51 -30.84 5.69 13.43
CA ALA A 51 -30.91 6.73 12.40
C ALA A 51 -29.90 6.52 11.24
N ASP A 52 -28.92 5.65 11.45
CA ASP A 52 -27.88 5.31 10.47
C ASP A 52 -28.28 4.10 9.60
N LEU A 53 -29.52 3.62 9.72
CA LEU A 53 -30.04 2.48 8.96
C LEU A 53 -31.03 2.94 7.88
N SER A 54 -31.03 2.24 6.75
CA SER A 54 -32.03 2.39 5.68
C SER A 54 -33.23 1.46 5.88
N ASP A 55 -33.03 0.33 6.54
CA ASP A 55 -34.07 -0.59 6.96
C ASP A 55 -33.76 -1.20 8.35
N ALA A 56 -34.29 -2.39 8.65
CA ALA A 56 -34.08 -3.02 9.96
C ALA A 56 -32.62 -3.33 10.29
N LEU A 57 -31.77 -3.58 9.28
CA LEU A 57 -30.44 -4.14 9.45
C LEU A 57 -29.38 -3.49 8.56
N HIS A 58 -29.78 -2.86 7.47
CA HIS A 58 -28.84 -2.32 6.48
C HIS A 58 -28.53 -0.85 6.79
N PRO A 59 -27.24 -0.48 6.87
CA PRO A 59 -26.84 0.92 6.95
C PRO A 59 -27.36 1.76 5.78
N ASN A 60 -27.60 3.04 6.04
CA ASN A 60 -27.67 4.07 5.00
C ASN A 60 -26.27 4.64 4.74
N ASP A 61 -26.15 5.65 3.87
CA ASP A 61 -24.86 6.26 3.52
C ASP A 61 -24.08 6.78 4.75
N ASN A 62 -24.78 7.38 5.73
CA ASN A 62 -24.16 7.85 6.96
C ASN A 62 -23.66 6.68 7.82
N GLY A 63 -24.44 5.60 7.90
CA GLY A 63 -24.04 4.38 8.59
C GLY A 63 -22.81 3.73 7.96
N PHE A 64 -22.77 3.61 6.63
CA PHE A 64 -21.58 3.12 5.93
C PHE A 64 -20.36 4.01 6.15
N SER A 65 -20.53 5.34 6.17
CA SER A 65 -19.45 6.27 6.49
C SER A 65 -18.88 6.02 7.89
N LYS A 66 -19.74 5.87 8.90
CA LYS A 66 -19.32 5.57 10.28
C LYS A 66 -18.61 4.22 10.40
N MET A 67 -19.10 3.19 9.69
CA MET A 67 -18.43 1.89 9.67
C MET A 67 -17.05 1.98 9.02
N ALA A 68 -16.91 2.75 7.93
CA ALA A 68 -15.63 2.99 7.28
C ALA A 68 -14.65 3.71 8.21
N ASP A 69 -15.10 4.73 8.94
CA ASP A 69 -14.30 5.44 9.93
C ASP A 69 -13.81 4.51 11.05
N ALA A 70 -14.69 3.66 11.58
CA ALA A 70 -14.34 2.68 12.61
C ALA A 70 -13.29 1.67 12.11
N PHE A 71 -13.50 1.09 10.92
CA PHE A 71 -12.51 0.18 10.33
C PHE A 71 -11.19 0.87 10.02
N HIS A 72 -11.23 2.09 9.49
CA HIS A 72 -10.03 2.85 9.20
C HIS A 72 -9.24 3.19 10.46
N ALA A 73 -9.91 3.53 11.57
CA ALA A 73 -9.29 3.67 12.87
C ALA A 73 -8.64 2.34 13.35
N GLY A 74 -9.33 1.20 13.16
CA GLY A 74 -8.80 -0.12 13.45
C GLY A 74 -7.54 -0.48 12.64
N ILE A 75 -7.51 -0.16 11.35
CA ILE A 75 -6.36 -0.34 10.47
C ILE A 75 -5.18 0.50 10.96
N ARG A 76 -5.39 1.80 11.24
CA ARG A 76 -4.34 2.67 11.77
C ARG A 76 -3.78 2.17 13.11
N ALA A 77 -4.63 1.68 14.01
CA ALA A 77 -4.18 1.12 15.27
C ALA A 77 -3.37 -0.17 15.09
N ALA A 78 -3.72 -1.02 14.12
CA ALA A 78 -2.95 -2.21 13.78
C ALA A 78 -1.61 -1.87 13.12
N ASP A 79 -1.58 -0.86 12.25
CA ASP A 79 -0.35 -0.32 11.65
C ASP A 79 0.59 0.27 12.70
N GLN A 80 0.08 1.10 13.61
CA GLN A 80 0.84 1.65 14.74
C GLN A 80 1.38 0.57 15.69
N ALA A 81 0.69 -0.56 15.81
CA ALA A 81 1.15 -1.72 16.56
C ALA A 81 2.18 -2.59 15.80
N GLY A 82 2.54 -2.21 14.57
CA GLY A 82 3.48 -2.93 13.72
C GLY A 82 2.91 -4.22 13.14
N TRP A 83 1.59 -4.43 13.17
CA TRP A 83 0.95 -5.66 12.68
C TRP A 83 0.77 -5.64 11.17
N ILE A 84 0.79 -4.46 10.56
CA ILE A 84 0.67 -4.28 9.12
C ILE A 84 2.07 -3.93 8.62
N SER A 85 2.68 -4.87 7.91
CA SER A 85 3.91 -4.60 7.17
C SER A 85 3.56 -4.14 5.77
N ALA A 86 4.36 -3.22 5.22
CA ALA A 86 4.32 -2.94 3.79
C ALA A 86 4.36 -4.27 3.01
N PRO A 87 3.59 -4.41 1.91
CA PRO A 87 3.74 -5.57 1.03
C PRO A 87 5.22 -5.77 0.76
N VAL A 88 5.70 -7.01 0.89
CA VAL A 88 7.08 -7.33 0.50
C VAL A 88 7.22 -6.80 -0.93
N ALA A 89 8.15 -5.87 -1.13
CA ALA A 89 8.36 -5.29 -2.44
C ALA A 89 8.97 -6.37 -3.32
N VAL A 90 8.12 -7.14 -4.00
CA VAL A 90 8.55 -8.16 -4.96
C VAL A 90 9.01 -7.41 -6.20
N GLY A 91 10.31 -7.45 -6.45
CA GLY A 91 10.87 -6.89 -7.67
C GLY A 91 10.37 -7.64 -8.91
N GLY A 92 10.18 -6.91 -10.00
CA GLY A 92 9.73 -7.50 -11.27
C GLY A 92 10.13 -6.64 -12.46
N PRO A 93 9.86 -7.10 -13.69
CA PRO A 93 10.15 -6.34 -14.89
C PRO A 93 9.25 -5.11 -14.99
N VAL A 94 9.86 -3.93 -15.18
CA VAL A 94 9.14 -2.75 -15.69
C VAL A 94 9.11 -2.88 -17.21
N ARG A 95 7.94 -3.21 -17.76
CA ARG A 95 7.76 -3.41 -19.20
C ARG A 95 7.60 -2.05 -19.90
N SER A 96 8.28 -1.90 -21.03
CA SER A 96 8.06 -0.78 -21.94
C SER A 96 6.71 -0.95 -22.66
N GLY A 97 6.14 0.15 -23.16
CA GLY A 97 5.07 0.10 -24.16
C GLY A 97 5.52 -0.54 -25.49
N ILE A 98 6.83 -0.69 -25.70
CA ILE A 98 7.40 -1.45 -26.81
C ILE A 98 7.35 -2.94 -26.48
N SER A 99 6.66 -3.72 -27.32
CA SER A 99 6.47 -5.17 -27.12
C SER A 99 7.81 -5.90 -26.92
N GLY A 100 7.86 -6.73 -25.89
CA GLY A 100 9.05 -7.53 -25.55
C GLY A 100 10.22 -6.74 -24.97
N LYS A 101 10.07 -5.46 -24.65
CA LYS A 101 11.12 -4.64 -24.04
C LYS A 101 10.87 -4.32 -22.56
N CYS A 102 11.94 -4.25 -21.79
CA CYS A 102 11.95 -4.02 -20.35
C CYS A 102 12.97 -2.93 -19.99
N LEU A 103 12.73 -2.23 -18.88
CA LEU A 103 13.73 -1.37 -18.24
C LEU A 103 14.86 -2.25 -17.71
N ASP A 104 16.08 -1.92 -18.10
CA ASP A 104 17.26 -2.76 -17.97
C ASP A 104 18.44 -1.91 -17.49
N VAL A 105 19.23 -2.43 -16.56
CA VAL A 105 20.51 -1.83 -16.21
C VAL A 105 21.55 -2.28 -17.24
N ASN A 106 22.15 -1.33 -17.95
CA ASN A 106 23.06 -1.65 -19.04
C ASN A 106 24.19 -2.61 -18.62
N ALA A 107 24.31 -3.71 -19.38
CA ALA A 107 25.23 -4.81 -19.14
C ALA A 107 25.15 -5.46 -17.73
N GLY A 108 24.07 -5.21 -16.98
CA GLY A 108 23.95 -5.65 -15.58
C GLY A 108 25.02 -5.06 -14.65
N SER A 109 25.68 -3.97 -15.05
CA SER A 109 26.72 -3.32 -14.26
C SER A 109 26.11 -2.60 -13.05
N SER A 110 26.62 -2.87 -11.86
CA SER A 110 26.24 -2.18 -10.62
C SER A 110 27.12 -0.96 -10.33
N ALA A 111 27.75 -0.34 -11.34
CA ALA A 111 28.51 0.90 -11.15
C ALA A 111 27.58 2.12 -11.14
N ASN A 112 27.86 3.12 -10.29
CA ASN A 112 27.12 4.39 -10.30
C ASN A 112 27.25 5.07 -11.69
N GLY A 113 26.14 5.61 -12.18
CA GLY A 113 26.07 6.23 -13.50
C GLY A 113 25.85 5.24 -14.65
N THR A 114 25.75 3.93 -14.36
CA THR A 114 25.35 2.95 -15.38
C THR A 114 23.96 3.31 -15.89
N ALA A 115 23.81 3.39 -17.21
CA ALA A 115 22.55 3.78 -17.83
C ALA A 115 21.45 2.75 -17.54
N ALA A 116 20.26 3.26 -17.20
CA ALA A 116 19.03 2.50 -17.35
C ALA A 116 18.57 2.62 -18.82
N GLN A 117 18.22 1.51 -19.44
CA GLN A 117 17.95 1.42 -20.87
C GLN A 117 16.71 0.57 -21.15
N ILE A 118 16.24 0.62 -22.40
CA ILE A 118 15.22 -0.29 -22.91
C ILE A 118 15.93 -1.46 -23.59
N TRP A 119 15.76 -2.67 -23.06
CA TRP A 119 16.36 -3.89 -23.62
C TRP A 119 15.35 -5.02 -23.78
N SER A 120 15.68 -6.04 -24.58
CA SER A 120 14.84 -7.24 -24.69
C SER A 120 14.63 -7.86 -23.31
N CYS A 121 13.38 -8.11 -22.94
CA CYS A 121 13.07 -8.76 -21.68
C CYS A 121 13.73 -10.15 -21.64
N ASN A 122 14.59 -10.39 -20.66
CA ASN A 122 15.42 -11.60 -20.57
C ASN A 122 15.40 -12.25 -19.18
N GLY A 123 14.70 -11.67 -18.21
CA GLY A 123 14.51 -12.25 -16.87
C GLY A 123 15.76 -12.17 -15.97
N THR A 124 16.82 -11.48 -16.39
CA THR A 124 18.02 -11.28 -15.57
C THR A 124 17.77 -10.29 -14.44
N GLY A 125 18.61 -10.33 -13.40
CA GLY A 125 18.54 -9.39 -12.28
C GLY A 125 18.66 -7.91 -12.68
N ALA A 126 19.27 -7.62 -13.84
CA ALA A 126 19.36 -6.27 -14.40
C ALA A 126 18.00 -5.67 -14.78
N GLN A 127 16.96 -6.50 -14.89
CA GLN A 127 15.59 -6.09 -15.24
C GLN A 127 14.61 -6.23 -14.07
N VAL A 128 15.09 -6.61 -12.89
CA VAL A 128 14.25 -6.76 -11.70
C VAL A 128 14.28 -5.45 -10.91
N TRP A 129 13.19 -4.69 -11.04
CA TRP A 129 13.03 -3.41 -10.37
C TRP A 129 12.03 -3.53 -9.22
N THR A 130 12.40 -2.98 -8.08
CA THR A 130 11.61 -3.00 -6.85
C THR A 130 11.17 -1.58 -6.51
N ALA A 131 9.86 -1.31 -6.60
CA ALA A 131 9.29 -0.07 -6.10
C ALA A 131 9.18 -0.11 -4.58
N ARG A 132 9.60 0.96 -3.90
CA ARG A 132 9.55 1.07 -2.44
C ARG A 132 8.65 2.20 -1.97
N ALA A 133 8.20 2.12 -0.71
CA ALA A 133 7.33 3.12 -0.09
C ALA A 133 7.95 4.53 0.00
N ASP A 134 9.29 4.62 -0.04
CA ASP A 134 10.04 5.88 -0.11
C ASP A 134 10.02 6.52 -1.52
N GLY A 135 9.30 5.92 -2.48
CA GLY A 135 9.19 6.38 -3.86
C GLY A 135 10.37 6.00 -4.75
N THR A 136 11.33 5.22 -4.27
CA THR A 136 12.46 4.76 -5.08
C THR A 136 12.10 3.55 -5.93
N LEU A 137 12.65 3.48 -7.15
CA LEU A 137 12.73 2.27 -7.97
C LEU A 137 14.14 1.70 -7.87
N ARG A 138 14.28 0.45 -7.42
CA ARG A 138 15.60 -0.13 -7.13
C ARG A 138 15.91 -1.38 -7.95
N ALA A 139 17.12 -1.45 -8.48
CA ALA A 139 17.69 -2.63 -9.15
C ALA A 139 19.16 -2.79 -8.74
N LEU A 140 19.62 -4.04 -8.62
CA LEU A 140 21.02 -4.36 -8.26
C LEU A 140 21.54 -3.62 -7.00
N GLY A 141 20.65 -3.40 -6.02
CA GLY A 141 20.98 -2.68 -4.77
C GLY A 141 21.04 -1.15 -4.88
N LYS A 142 20.77 -0.57 -6.07
CA LYS A 142 20.84 0.87 -6.35
C LYS A 142 19.50 1.46 -6.72
N CYS A 143 19.40 2.79 -6.74
CA CYS A 143 18.20 3.55 -7.07
C CYS A 143 18.26 4.06 -8.52
N LEU A 144 17.11 4.06 -9.21
CA LEU A 144 16.92 4.78 -10.47
C LEU A 144 17.05 6.28 -10.21
N ASP A 145 17.90 6.95 -10.96
CA ASP A 145 18.37 8.30 -10.69
C ASP A 145 18.32 9.15 -11.97
N ALA A 146 17.72 10.33 -11.90
CA ALA A 146 17.87 11.35 -12.93
C ALA A 146 19.24 12.02 -12.77
N LEU A 147 20.18 11.70 -13.67
CA LEU A 147 21.60 11.99 -13.55
C LEU A 147 21.87 13.44 -13.11
N GLY A 148 22.57 13.59 -11.98
CA GLY A 148 22.97 14.89 -11.44
C GLY A 148 21.80 15.78 -10.99
N GLY A 149 20.61 15.21 -10.81
CA GLY A 149 19.40 15.97 -10.50
C GLY A 149 18.84 16.78 -11.66
N GLY A 150 19.19 16.42 -12.90
CA GLY A 150 18.73 17.14 -14.09
C GLY A 150 17.20 17.17 -14.22
N THR A 151 16.65 18.34 -14.55
CA THR A 151 15.21 18.57 -14.71
C THR A 151 14.79 18.84 -16.16
N ALA A 152 15.76 18.92 -17.06
CA ALA A 152 15.55 19.13 -18.49
C ALA A 152 15.22 17.82 -19.22
N ASN A 153 14.51 17.92 -20.34
CA ASN A 153 14.33 16.80 -21.26
C ASN A 153 15.69 16.25 -21.72
N GLY A 154 15.80 14.94 -21.85
CA GLY A 154 17.05 14.27 -22.23
C GLY A 154 18.04 14.06 -21.08
N THR A 155 17.71 14.48 -19.85
CA THR A 155 18.45 14.03 -18.66
C THR A 155 18.45 12.51 -18.62
N LYS A 156 19.63 11.90 -18.55
CA LYS A 156 19.76 10.44 -18.57
C LYS A 156 19.22 9.84 -17.28
N ALA A 157 18.47 8.75 -17.40
CA ALA A 157 18.19 7.86 -16.29
C ALA A 157 19.35 6.88 -16.11
N VAL A 158 19.88 6.82 -14.90
CA VAL A 158 21.00 5.94 -14.52
C VAL A 158 20.64 5.19 -13.23
N ILE A 159 21.49 4.27 -12.81
CA ILE A 159 21.48 3.81 -11.42
C ILE A 159 22.54 4.54 -10.60
N TRP A 160 22.20 4.83 -9.36
CA TRP A 160 23.11 5.44 -8.39
C TRP A 160 22.84 4.90 -6.99
N ASP A 161 23.81 5.05 -6.08
CA ASP A 161 23.57 4.76 -4.67
C ASP A 161 22.38 5.56 -4.15
N CYS A 162 21.51 4.89 -3.41
CA CYS A 162 20.33 5.49 -2.84
C CYS A 162 20.74 6.53 -1.78
N ASN A 163 20.39 7.80 -2.00
CA ASN A 163 20.84 8.93 -1.18
C ASN A 163 19.69 9.79 -0.63
N GLY A 164 18.43 9.40 -0.91
CA GLY A 164 17.24 10.14 -0.47
C GLY A 164 16.98 11.43 -1.26
N GLY A 165 17.77 11.69 -2.31
CA GLY A 165 17.59 12.83 -3.19
C GLY A 165 16.30 12.74 -4.00
N ALA A 166 15.67 13.88 -4.24
CA ALA A 166 14.39 13.92 -4.96
C ALA A 166 14.50 13.47 -6.43
N ASN A 167 15.71 13.46 -6.99
CA ASN A 167 16.02 12.92 -8.31
C ASN A 167 15.97 11.37 -8.37
N GLN A 168 15.81 10.71 -7.23
CA GLN A 168 15.62 9.25 -7.11
C GLN A 168 14.18 8.83 -6.79
N VAL A 169 13.26 9.81 -6.71
CA VAL A 169 11.85 9.57 -6.43
C VAL A 169 11.07 9.48 -7.73
N TRP A 170 10.26 8.43 -7.87
CA TRP A 170 9.48 8.12 -9.05
C TRP A 170 8.06 7.71 -8.66
N GLN A 171 7.07 8.32 -9.29
CA GLN A 171 5.66 8.03 -9.08
C GLN A 171 5.07 7.39 -10.32
N ALA A 172 4.23 6.37 -10.15
CA ALA A 172 3.47 5.80 -11.26
C ALA A 172 2.60 6.89 -11.90
N TYR A 173 2.71 7.05 -13.22
CA TYR A 173 2.03 8.11 -13.95
C TYR A 173 1.72 7.64 -15.38
N GLN A 174 0.42 7.59 -15.73
CA GLN A 174 -0.07 7.20 -17.06
C GLN A 174 0.57 5.92 -17.62
N GLY A 175 0.70 4.87 -16.80
CA GLY A 175 1.30 3.60 -17.22
C GLY A 175 2.84 3.58 -17.27
N GLY A 176 3.50 4.68 -16.90
CA GLY A 176 4.95 4.79 -16.73
C GLY A 176 5.33 5.37 -15.37
N TYR A 177 6.47 6.04 -15.30
CA TYR A 177 6.96 6.70 -14.10
C TYR A 177 7.32 8.16 -14.36
N ARG A 178 7.04 9.02 -13.39
CA ARG A 178 7.35 10.44 -13.43
C ARG A 178 8.12 10.85 -12.18
N ASN A 179 9.18 11.63 -12.36
CA ASN A 179 9.84 12.27 -11.23
C ASN A 179 8.99 13.47 -10.78
N PRO A 180 8.54 13.53 -9.52
CA PRO A 180 7.59 14.56 -9.07
C PRO A 180 8.20 15.96 -9.02
N VAL A 181 9.53 16.09 -8.84
CA VAL A 181 10.20 17.40 -8.75
C VAL A 181 10.45 18.01 -10.11
N SER A 182 11.01 17.24 -11.05
CA SER A 182 11.26 17.74 -12.41
C SER A 182 10.00 17.76 -13.28
N GLY A 183 9.03 16.91 -12.93
CA GLY A 183 7.83 16.67 -13.70
C GLY A 183 8.03 15.89 -14.99
N ARG A 184 9.24 15.36 -15.23
CA ARG A 184 9.59 14.57 -16.42
C ARG A 184 9.22 13.10 -16.24
N CYS A 185 8.73 12.50 -17.32
CA CYS A 185 8.48 11.07 -17.39
C CYS A 185 9.76 10.31 -17.78
N LEU A 186 9.85 9.06 -17.36
CA LEU A 186 10.83 8.09 -17.83
C LEU A 186 10.54 7.65 -19.26
#